data_AF-D7D8J4-F1
#
_entry.id   AF-D7D8J4-F1
#
_cell.length_a   1.000
_cell.length_b   1.000
_cell.length_c   1.000
_cell.angle_alpha   90.00
_cell.angle_beta   90.00
_cell.angle_gamma   90.00
#
_symmetry.space_group_name_H-M   'P 1'
#
loop_
_entity.id
_entity.type
_entity.pdbx_description
1 polymer ?
#
loop_
_entity_poly.entity_id
_entity_poly.type
_entity_poly.pdbx_seq_one_letter_code
_entity_poly.pdbx_strand_id
1 'polypeptide(L)'
;MFGRRKRKYSKDIVSVRNRVEAEKLLDDLTNKGSPVLYVLTSKIDEEKKDNIKNYNKITGNKPQVVEIKKFNEKTPIILAESLNKAAKNTEKDGKDLTIFVDIDDLEAKDNTQKYLVVRTIAEALDENPHIKKAVFITQRKDVKDLINYFNTE
;
A
#
# COMPACT_ATOMS: atom_id res chain seq x y z
N MET A 1 -17.83 -12.59 23.91
CA MET A 1 -17.26 -12.23 22.59
C MET A 1 -16.61 -10.87 22.70
N PHE A 2 -15.28 -10.79 22.70
CA PHE A 2 -14.59 -9.50 22.63
C PHE A 2 -14.75 -8.97 21.20
N GLY A 3 -15.64 -7.99 21.02
CA GLY A 3 -15.70 -7.24 19.77
C GLY A 3 -14.34 -6.58 19.57
N ARG A 4 -13.54 -7.08 18.61
CA ARG A 4 -12.34 -6.38 18.15
C ARG A 4 -12.80 -4.97 17.79
N ARG A 5 -12.31 -3.95 18.48
CA ARG A 5 -12.52 -2.56 18.07
C ARG A 5 -12.08 -2.48 16.60
N LYS A 6 -13.00 -2.17 15.70
CA LYS A 6 -12.66 -1.85 14.31
C LYS A 6 -11.62 -0.73 14.33
N ARG A 7 -10.53 -0.91 13.59
CA ARG A 7 -9.47 0.08 13.46
C ARG A 7 -10.05 1.30 12.76
N LYS A 8 -9.90 2.49 13.33
CA LYS A 8 -10.28 3.73 12.63
C LYS A 8 -9.17 4.10 11.65
N TYR A 9 -9.35 3.75 10.39
CA TYR A 9 -8.32 3.91 9.35
C TYR A 9 -8.01 5.37 8.96
N SER A 10 -8.74 6.36 9.51
CA SER A 10 -8.60 7.80 9.22
C SER A 10 -7.15 8.36 9.22
N LYS A 11 -6.19 7.67 9.85
CA LYS A 11 -4.75 7.99 9.79
C LYS A 11 -3.88 6.90 9.15
N ASP A 12 -4.44 5.71 8.94
CA ASP A 12 -3.76 4.51 8.46
C ASP A 12 -3.90 4.35 6.94
N ILE A 13 -4.98 4.82 6.33
CA ILE A 13 -5.17 4.80 4.87
C ILE A 13 -5.29 6.23 4.35
N VAL A 14 -4.37 6.61 3.46
CA VAL A 14 -4.34 7.94 2.84
C VAL A 14 -4.25 7.84 1.33
N SER A 15 -4.76 8.85 0.63
CA SER A 15 -4.57 9.01 -0.81
C SER A 15 -3.70 10.22 -1.11
N VAL A 16 -2.82 10.10 -2.10
CA VAL A 16 -1.99 11.19 -2.64
C VAL A 16 -2.21 11.35 -4.13
N ARG A 17 -2.06 12.57 -4.64
CA ARG A 17 -2.39 12.88 -6.04
C ARG A 17 -1.31 12.45 -7.03
N ASN A 18 -0.08 12.30 -6.55
CA ASN A 18 1.06 11.97 -7.38
C ASN A 18 2.15 11.32 -6.52
N ARG A 19 3.14 10.75 -7.21
CA ARG A 19 4.27 10.06 -6.57
C ARG A 19 5.16 11.01 -5.78
N VAL A 20 5.29 12.28 -6.19
CA VAL A 20 6.06 13.30 -5.45
C VAL A 20 5.45 13.59 -4.07
N GLU A 21 4.11 13.66 -3.97
CA GLU A 21 3.42 13.75 -2.69
C GLU A 21 3.60 12.48 -1.85
N ALA A 22 3.59 11.31 -2.52
CA ALA A 22 3.87 10.03 -1.88
C ALA A 22 5.27 9.99 -1.26
N GLU A 23 6.27 10.51 -1.98
CA GLU A 23 7.67 10.63 -1.56
C GLU A 23 7.87 11.64 -0.44
N LYS A 24 7.22 12.80 -0.49
CA LYS A 24 7.24 13.75 0.64
C LYS A 24 6.64 13.13 1.90
N LEU A 25 5.53 12.41 1.75
CA LEU A 25 4.94 11.64 2.84
C LEU A 25 5.91 10.57 3.35
N LEU A 26 6.72 9.96 2.47
CA LEU A 26 7.78 9.05 2.88
C LEU A 26 8.85 9.76 3.68
N ASP A 27 9.39 10.87 3.21
CA ASP A 27 10.41 11.65 3.93
C ASP A 27 9.91 12.03 5.33
N ASP A 28 8.65 12.45 5.44
CA ASP A 28 8.01 12.76 6.72
C ASP A 28 7.89 11.52 7.64
N LEU A 29 7.65 10.35 7.05
CA LEU A 29 7.52 9.07 7.76
C LEU A 29 8.87 8.38 8.04
N THR A 30 9.91 8.67 7.25
CA THR A 30 11.18 7.91 7.21
C THR A 30 12.27 8.43 8.14
N ASN A 31 11.96 9.43 8.98
CA ASN A 31 12.74 9.69 10.20
C ASN A 31 12.85 8.47 11.16
N LYS A 32 12.23 7.32 10.84
CA LYS A 32 12.24 6.09 11.66
C LYS A 32 12.66 4.79 10.93
N GLY A 33 13.16 4.81 9.70
CA GLY A 33 13.72 3.59 9.07
C GLY A 33 12.73 2.45 8.84
N SER A 34 11.43 2.76 8.73
CA SER A 34 10.36 1.78 8.48
C SER A 34 10.48 1.15 7.07
N PRO A 35 10.45 -0.20 6.94
CA PRO A 35 10.37 -0.87 5.66
C PRO A 35 9.15 -0.45 4.84
N VAL A 36 9.32 -0.42 3.52
CA VAL A 36 8.27 -0.06 2.57
C VAL A 36 8.03 -1.19 1.57
N LEU A 37 6.76 -1.44 1.31
CA LEU A 37 6.28 -2.35 0.27
C LEU A 37 5.57 -1.56 -0.83
N TYR A 38 6.08 -1.64 -2.05
CA TYR A 38 5.41 -1.12 -3.24
C TYR A 38 4.58 -2.22 -3.90
N VAL A 39 3.32 -1.92 -4.16
CA VAL A 39 2.39 -2.73 -4.94
C VAL A 39 2.17 -2.02 -6.28
N LEU A 40 2.71 -2.59 -7.34
CA LEU A 40 2.75 -2.02 -8.69
C LEU A 40 2.47 -3.10 -9.73
N THR A 41 2.27 -2.69 -10.98
CA THR A 41 2.26 -3.66 -12.08
C THR A 41 3.62 -4.27 -12.35
N SER A 42 3.63 -5.42 -13.03
CA SER A 42 4.86 -6.13 -13.41
C SER A 42 5.77 -5.40 -14.40
N LYS A 43 5.38 -4.21 -14.90
CA LYS A 43 6.31 -3.35 -15.64
C LYS A 43 6.77 -2.25 -14.72
N ILE A 44 7.88 -2.54 -14.02
CA ILE A 44 8.74 -1.48 -13.51
C ILE A 44 9.40 -0.83 -14.73
N ASP A 45 8.80 0.25 -15.22
CA ASP A 45 9.43 1.14 -16.20
C ASP A 45 10.69 1.79 -15.60
N GLU A 46 11.50 2.43 -16.45
CA GLU A 46 12.74 3.10 -16.04
C GLU A 46 12.48 4.15 -14.95
N GLU A 47 11.36 4.87 -15.03
CA GLU A 47 10.95 5.88 -14.04
C GLU A 47 10.70 5.25 -12.67
N LYS A 48 9.92 4.17 -12.59
CA LYS A 48 9.66 3.42 -11.36
C LYS A 48 10.93 2.78 -10.80
N LYS A 49 11.84 2.30 -11.65
CA LYS A 49 13.14 1.76 -11.21
C LYS A 49 13.98 2.84 -10.56
N ASP A 50 14.04 4.02 -11.16
CA ASP A 50 14.83 5.12 -10.63
C ASP A 50 14.21 5.68 -9.33
N ASN A 51 12.89 5.64 -9.20
CA ASN A 51 12.20 5.97 -7.96
C ASN A 51 12.50 4.96 -6.84
N ILE A 52 12.45 3.66 -7.13
CA ILE A 52 12.85 2.59 -6.19
C ILE A 52 14.32 2.77 -5.76
N LYS A 53 15.21 3.13 -6.69
CA LYS A 53 16.62 3.41 -6.37
C LYS A 53 16.78 4.67 -5.52
N ASN A 54 16.03 5.73 -5.80
CA ASN A 54 16.07 6.97 -5.01
C ASN A 54 15.56 6.74 -3.59
N TYR A 55 14.48 5.96 -3.42
CA TYR A 55 14.02 5.53 -2.10
C TYR A 55 15.11 4.77 -1.33
N ASN A 56 15.82 3.84 -1.97
CA ASN A 56 16.92 3.12 -1.35
C ASN A 56 18.08 4.07 -0.94
N LYS A 57 18.36 5.12 -1.74
CA LYS A 57 19.37 6.13 -1.41
C LYS A 57 18.98 6.97 -0.19
N ILE A 58 17.70 7.34 -0.07
CA ILE A 58 17.20 8.21 1.01
C ILE A 58 17.10 7.43 2.33
N THR A 59 16.53 6.22 2.28
CA THR A 59 16.18 5.47 3.49
C THR A 59 17.21 4.43 3.92
N GLY A 60 18.18 4.12 3.06
CA GLY A 60 19.13 3.01 3.26
C GLY A 60 18.48 1.62 3.23
N ASN A 61 17.17 1.53 2.97
CA ASN A 61 16.42 0.28 2.92
C ASN A 61 15.99 -0.02 1.48
N LYS A 62 16.25 -1.24 1.02
CA LYS A 62 15.72 -1.70 -0.27
C LYS A 62 14.21 -1.94 -0.13
N PRO A 63 13.36 -1.26 -0.91
CA PRO A 63 11.93 -1.46 -0.82
C PRO A 63 11.57 -2.85 -1.36
N GLN A 64 10.59 -3.49 -0.74
CA GLN A 64 10.00 -4.71 -1.27
C GLN A 64 9.02 -4.33 -2.38
N VAL A 65 8.99 -5.10 -3.47
CA VAL A 65 8.11 -4.83 -4.61
C VAL A 65 7.25 -6.06 -4.87
N VAL A 66 5.94 -5.86 -4.94
CA VAL A 66 4.96 -6.85 -5.37
C VAL A 66 4.51 -6.46 -6.77
N GLU A 67 4.87 -7.30 -7.73
CA GLU A 67 4.52 -7.13 -9.13
C GLU A 67 3.24 -7.89 -9.47
N ILE A 68 2.21 -7.15 -9.89
CA ILE A 68 0.93 -7.73 -10.33
C ILE A 68 0.78 -7.49 -11.84
N LYS A 69 0.84 -8.55 -12.67
CA LYS A 69 0.89 -8.39 -14.14
C LYS A 69 -0.24 -7.52 -14.71
N LYS A 70 -1.48 -7.85 -14.35
CA LYS A 70 -2.73 -7.12 -14.66
C LYS A 70 -3.79 -7.54 -13.65
N PHE A 71 -4.73 -6.65 -13.33
CA PHE A 71 -5.87 -7.04 -12.50
C PHE A 71 -6.63 -8.21 -13.14
N ASN A 72 -6.82 -9.27 -12.38
CA ASN A 72 -7.67 -10.42 -12.68
C ASN A 72 -8.38 -10.90 -11.40
N GLU A 73 -9.23 -11.92 -11.52
CA GLU A 73 -10.00 -12.44 -10.39
C GLU A 73 -9.13 -12.94 -9.22
N LYS A 74 -7.89 -13.34 -9.48
CA LYS A 74 -6.93 -13.80 -8.46
C LYS A 74 -6.11 -12.67 -7.86
N THR A 75 -6.16 -11.45 -8.40
CA THR A 75 -5.37 -10.31 -7.93
C THR A 75 -5.57 -10.02 -6.44
N PRO A 76 -6.81 -10.00 -5.88
CA PRO A 76 -7.00 -9.77 -4.45
C PRO A 76 -6.32 -10.85 -3.59
N ILE A 77 -6.37 -12.12 -4.03
CA ILE A 77 -5.75 -13.25 -3.32
C ILE A 77 -4.22 -13.10 -3.32
N ILE A 78 -3.64 -12.84 -4.49
CA ILE A 78 -2.18 -12.66 -4.65
C ILE A 78 -1.71 -11.46 -3.82
N LEU A 79 -2.50 -10.37 -3.80
CA LEU A 79 -2.21 -9.18 -3.02
C LEU A 79 -2.23 -9.51 -1.53
N ALA A 80 -3.28 -10.17 -1.02
CA ALA A 80 -3.38 -10.58 0.38
C ALA A 80 -2.20 -11.46 0.83
N GLU A 81 -1.85 -12.48 0.04
CA GLU A 81 -0.71 -13.37 0.32
C GLU A 81 0.61 -12.61 0.37
N SER A 82 0.82 -11.69 -0.58
CA SER A 82 2.05 -10.89 -0.67
C SER A 82 2.18 -9.93 0.51
N LEU A 83 1.08 -9.29 0.91
CA LEU A 83 1.02 -8.42 2.09
C LEU A 83 1.32 -9.19 3.38
N ASN A 84 0.69 -10.35 3.56
CA ASN A 84 0.93 -11.22 4.72
C ASN A 84 2.38 -11.70 4.78
N LYS A 85 2.98 -12.05 3.64
CA LYS A 85 4.39 -12.44 3.57
C LYS A 85 5.32 -11.28 3.94
N ALA A 86 5.07 -10.09 3.39
CA ALA A 86 5.87 -8.90 3.66
C ALA A 86 5.77 -8.49 5.14
N ALA A 87 4.54 -8.47 5.69
CA ALA A 87 4.28 -8.14 7.09
C ALA A 87 4.99 -9.08 8.05
N LYS A 88 4.90 -10.41 7.84
CA LYS A 88 5.59 -11.41 8.68
C LYS A 88 7.11 -11.27 8.63
N ASN A 89 7.68 -10.90 7.49
CA ASN A 89 9.12 -10.66 7.38
C ASN A 89 9.52 -9.40 8.15
N THR A 90 8.76 -8.32 7.99
CA THR A 90 9.00 -7.04 8.68
C THR A 90 8.80 -7.15 10.20
N GLU A 91 7.85 -7.97 10.65
CA GLU A 91 7.62 -8.31 12.06
C GLU A 91 8.84 -9.02 12.68
N LYS A 92 9.44 -10.00 11.98
CA LYS A 92 10.66 -10.68 12.46
C LYS A 92 11.82 -9.73 12.67
N ASP A 93 11.90 -8.68 11.86
CA ASP A 93 12.92 -7.64 11.97
C ASP A 93 12.59 -6.58 13.06
N GLY A 94 11.44 -6.70 13.73
CA GLY A 94 10.99 -5.77 14.76
C GLY A 94 10.60 -4.40 14.23
N LYS A 95 10.23 -4.30 12.95
CA LYS A 95 9.96 -3.04 12.26
C LYS A 95 8.48 -2.91 11.88
N ASP A 96 8.12 -1.70 11.45
CA ASP A 96 6.79 -1.35 10.97
C ASP A 96 6.79 -1.22 9.43
N LEU A 97 5.78 -1.80 8.76
CA LEU A 97 5.62 -1.77 7.31
C LEU A 97 4.70 -0.63 6.87
N THR A 98 5.12 0.09 5.83
CA THR A 98 4.25 1.01 5.07
C THR A 98 4.01 0.48 3.66
N ILE A 99 2.77 0.48 3.20
CA ILE A 99 2.37 0.01 1.86
C ILE A 99 2.15 1.20 0.94
N PHE A 100 2.66 1.12 -0.29
CA PHE A 100 2.31 2.01 -1.40
C PHE A 100 1.56 1.23 -2.45
N VAL A 101 0.43 1.77 -2.89
CA VAL A 101 -0.40 1.15 -3.92
C VAL A 101 -0.69 2.18 -4.99
N ASP A 102 -0.18 1.94 -6.19
CA ASP A 102 -0.54 2.72 -7.37
C ASP A 102 -1.75 2.04 -8.04
N ILE A 103 -2.97 2.43 -7.62
CA ILE A 103 -4.20 1.82 -8.16
C ILE A 103 -4.36 2.13 -9.66
N ASP A 104 -3.91 3.31 -10.08
CA ASP A 104 -4.00 3.72 -11.48
C ASP A 104 -3.08 2.83 -12.35
N ASP A 105 -1.93 2.42 -11.81
CA ASP A 105 -1.05 1.45 -12.44
C ASP A 105 -1.67 0.05 -12.51
N LEU A 106 -2.37 -0.42 -11.48
CA LEU A 106 -2.92 -1.79 -11.39
C LEU A 106 -3.93 -2.18 -12.50
N GLU A 107 -4.25 -1.28 -13.43
CA GLU A 107 -5.23 -1.46 -14.51
C GLU A 107 -6.64 -1.87 -13.99
N ALA A 108 -6.99 -1.52 -12.75
CA ALA A 108 -8.32 -1.78 -12.19
C ALA A 108 -9.38 -0.92 -12.89
N LYS A 109 -10.10 -1.52 -13.85
CA LYS A 109 -10.93 -0.77 -14.82
C LYS A 109 -12.23 -0.27 -14.21
N ASP A 110 -12.92 -1.13 -13.48
CA ASP A 110 -14.23 -0.85 -12.88
C ASP A 110 -14.15 -0.62 -11.35
N ASN A 111 -15.27 -0.18 -10.76
CA ASN A 111 -15.32 0.17 -9.35
C ASN A 111 -15.26 -1.04 -8.43
N THR A 112 -15.72 -2.22 -8.88
CA THR A 112 -15.63 -3.47 -8.12
C THR A 112 -14.17 -3.88 -7.97
N GLN A 113 -13.38 -3.79 -9.03
CA GLN A 113 -11.94 -4.12 -8.98
C GLN A 113 -11.19 -3.19 -8.02
N LYS A 114 -11.44 -1.88 -8.10
CA LYS A 114 -10.83 -0.90 -7.19
C LYS A 114 -11.25 -1.13 -5.75
N TYR A 115 -12.53 -1.41 -5.53
CA TYR A 115 -13.06 -1.77 -4.21
C TYR A 115 -12.34 -2.99 -3.64
N LEU A 116 -12.17 -4.05 -4.43
CA LEU A 116 -11.46 -5.25 -4.00
C LEU A 116 -10.01 -4.95 -3.61
N VAL A 117 -9.29 -4.12 -4.37
CA VAL A 117 -7.92 -3.70 -3.99
C VAL A 117 -7.92 -2.96 -2.66
N VAL A 118 -8.73 -1.89 -2.53
CA VAL A 118 -8.76 -1.07 -1.30
C VAL A 118 -9.17 -1.91 -0.09
N ARG A 119 -10.18 -2.77 -0.26
CA ARG A 119 -10.65 -3.70 0.76
C ARG A 119 -9.55 -4.67 1.20
N THR A 120 -8.82 -5.30 0.28
CA THR A 120 -7.74 -6.23 0.62
C THR A 120 -6.63 -5.54 1.42
N ILE A 121 -6.30 -4.28 1.11
CA ILE A 121 -5.33 -3.51 1.90
C ILE A 121 -5.86 -3.22 3.31
N ALA A 122 -7.14 -2.83 3.42
CA ALA A 122 -7.77 -2.57 4.71
C ALA A 122 -7.81 -3.84 5.59
N GLU A 123 -8.21 -4.98 5.02
CA GLU A 123 -8.18 -6.28 5.69
C GLU A 123 -6.75 -6.64 6.15
N ALA A 124 -5.74 -6.43 5.30
CA ALA A 124 -4.35 -6.65 5.68
C ALA A 124 -3.89 -5.75 6.83
N LEU A 125 -4.32 -4.48 6.87
CA LEU A 125 -4.05 -3.55 7.98
C LEU A 125 -4.71 -4.01 9.30
N ASP A 126 -5.88 -4.63 9.24
CA ASP A 126 -6.56 -5.18 10.42
C ASP A 126 -5.91 -6.48 10.91
N GLU A 127 -5.50 -7.34 9.99
CA GLU A 127 -4.90 -8.65 10.30
C GLU A 127 -3.46 -8.53 10.77
N ASN A 128 -2.71 -7.52 10.31
CA ASN A 128 -1.29 -7.38 10.57
C ASN A 128 -0.98 -6.06 11.31
N PRO A 129 -0.84 -6.07 12.64
CA PRO A 129 -0.57 -4.86 13.44
C PRO A 129 0.72 -4.11 13.08
N HIS A 130 1.66 -4.79 12.42
CA HIS A 130 2.93 -4.22 11.94
C HIS A 130 2.75 -3.39 10.66
N ILE A 131 1.64 -3.56 9.94
CA ILE A 131 1.30 -2.67 8.84
C ILE A 131 0.66 -1.42 9.45
N LYS A 132 1.43 -0.33 9.47
CA LYS A 132 1.00 0.92 10.12
C LYS A 132 0.25 1.83 9.17
N LYS A 133 0.61 1.82 7.88
CA LYS A 133 0.07 2.77 6.93
C LYS A 133 0.00 2.21 5.52
N ALA A 134 -1.03 2.60 4.79
CA ALA A 134 -1.20 2.39 3.36
C ALA A 134 -1.41 3.73 2.66
N VAL A 135 -0.64 3.96 1.60
CA VAL A 135 -0.68 5.16 0.77
C VAL A 135 -1.12 4.77 -0.63
N PHE A 136 -2.28 5.25 -1.03
CA PHE A 136 -2.82 5.07 -2.37
C PHE A 136 -2.43 6.23 -3.26
N ILE A 137 -1.73 5.95 -4.35
CA ILE A 137 -1.37 6.94 -5.37
C ILE A 137 -2.49 6.92 -6.40
N THR A 138 -3.31 7.97 -6.42
CA THR A 138 -4.40 8.09 -7.39
C THR A 138 -4.94 9.51 -7.48
N GLN A 139 -5.29 9.92 -8.69
CA GLN A 139 -6.05 11.15 -8.91
C GLN A 139 -7.56 10.92 -8.90
N ARG A 140 -7.99 9.67 -9.05
CA ARG A 140 -9.38 9.33 -9.31
C ARG A 140 -10.27 9.55 -8.08
N LYS A 141 -11.42 10.17 -8.31
CA LYS A 141 -12.38 10.50 -7.25
C LYS A 141 -13.02 9.24 -6.65
N ASP A 142 -13.38 8.28 -7.49
CA ASP A 142 -13.98 7.00 -7.08
C ASP A 142 -13.12 6.24 -6.06
N VAL A 143 -11.80 6.20 -6.25
CA VAL A 143 -10.87 5.56 -5.29
C VAL A 143 -10.78 6.35 -3.98
N LYS A 144 -10.77 7.69 -4.04
CA LYS A 144 -10.76 8.55 -2.84
C LYS A 144 -12.04 8.38 -2.03
N ASP A 145 -13.18 8.29 -2.69
CA ASP A 145 -14.48 8.05 -2.05
C ASP A 145 -14.49 6.68 -1.36
N LEU A 146 -13.91 5.64 -1.98
CA LEU A 146 -13.72 4.33 -1.35
C LEU A 146 -12.82 4.38 -0.11
N ILE A 147 -11.68 5.06 -0.18
CA ILE A 147 -10.79 5.24 0.98
C ILE A 147 -11.52 5.97 2.11
N ASN A 148 -12.28 7.02 1.79
CA ASN A 148 -13.06 7.74 2.77
C ASN A 148 -14.14 6.86 3.42
N TYR A 149 -14.83 6.03 2.63
CA TYR A 149 -15.79 5.06 3.13
C TYR A 149 -15.17 4.12 4.18
N PHE A 150 -14.04 3.48 3.86
CA PHE A 150 -13.33 2.62 4.81
C PHE A 150 -12.79 3.39 6.03
N ASN A 151 -12.41 4.67 5.88
CA ASN A 151 -11.98 5.50 6.99
C ASN A 151 -13.12 5.88 7.96
N THR A 152 -14.37 5.83 7.51
CA THR A 152 -15.56 6.16 8.32
C THR A 152 -16.26 4.96 8.95
N GLU A 153 -16.10 3.75 8.40
CA GLU A 153 -16.66 2.49 8.93
C GLU A 153 -15.94 1.94 10.18
#